data_AF-A0A8T5P245-F1
#
_entry.id   AF-A0A8T5P245-F1
#
_cell.length_a   1.000
_cell.length_b   1.000
_cell.length_c   1.000
_cell.angle_alpha   90.00
_cell.angle_beta   90.00
_cell.angle_gamma   90.00
#
_symmetry.space_group_name_H-M   'P 1'
#
loop_
_entity.id
_entity.type
_entity.pdbx_description
1 polymer ?
#
loop_
_entity_poly.entity_id
_entity_poly.type
_entity_poly.pdbx_seq_one_letter_code
_entity_poly.pdbx_strand_id
1 'polypeptide(L)'
;DMDIICPCNYRDADLVEFGCCLCTLYVDDDWISSKKSHDPVPERRPQEYYEKGYPAIMEQKGDGGKEMAQVYRCKVCGYLCAREEPPDLCPICRAKSERFERFELK
;
A
#
# COMPACT_ATOMS: atom_id res chain seq x y z
N ASP A 1 13.93 -4.75 1.11
CA ASP A 1 12.71 -4.70 1.93
C ASP A 1 11.90 -3.42 1.82
N MET A 2 12.09 -2.63 0.75
CA MET A 2 11.32 -1.40 0.54
C MET A 2 9.81 -1.65 0.44
N ASP A 3 9.41 -2.83 -0.05
CA ASP A 3 8.02 -3.28 -0.15
C ASP A 3 7.32 -3.51 1.20
N ILE A 4 8.09 -3.78 2.25
CA ILE A 4 7.56 -4.10 3.58
C ILE A 4 7.79 -2.99 4.62
N ILE A 5 8.38 -1.86 4.23
CA ILE A 5 8.43 -0.67 5.09
C ILE A 5 6.99 -0.20 5.35
N CYS A 6 6.62 -0.06 6.62
CA CYS A 6 5.27 0.36 6.99
C CYS A 6 5.01 1.83 6.60
N PRO A 7 3.88 2.15 5.93
CA PRO A 7 2.87 1.19 5.44
C PRO A 7 3.33 0.43 4.18
N CYS A 8 3.27 -0.91 4.24
CA CYS A 8 3.79 -1.79 3.20
C CYS A 8 2.94 -1.79 1.92
N ASN A 9 3.46 -2.43 0.87
CA ASN A 9 2.79 -2.51 -0.43
C ASN A 9 1.51 -3.35 -0.44
N TYR A 10 1.38 -4.29 0.50
CA TYR A 10 0.29 -5.26 0.56
C TYR A 10 -0.92 -4.74 1.36
N ARG A 11 -0.71 -3.74 2.24
CA ARG A 11 -1.70 -3.23 3.19
C ARG A 11 -3.07 -2.96 2.58
N ASP A 12 -3.12 -2.26 1.45
CA ASP A 12 -4.39 -1.78 0.89
C ASP A 12 -5.22 -2.93 0.31
N ALA A 13 -4.58 -3.87 -0.39
CA ALA A 13 -5.25 -5.08 -0.86
C ALA A 13 -5.75 -5.93 0.32
N ASP A 14 -4.96 -6.04 1.39
CA ASP A 14 -5.36 -6.76 2.61
C ASP A 14 -6.56 -6.11 3.30
N LEU A 15 -6.58 -4.78 3.42
CA LEU A 15 -7.73 -4.06 3.98
C LEU A 15 -8.99 -4.28 3.15
N VAL A 16 -8.89 -4.20 1.82
CA VAL A 16 -10.04 -4.42 0.93
C VAL A 16 -10.57 -5.84 1.09
N GLU A 17 -9.71 -6.85 1.03
CA GLU A 17 -10.11 -8.26 1.03
C GLU A 17 -10.48 -8.79 2.42
N PHE A 18 -9.65 -8.52 3.42
CA PHE A 18 -9.74 -9.14 4.76
C PHE A 18 -10.17 -8.16 5.86
N GLY A 19 -10.16 -6.86 5.58
CA GLY A 19 -10.49 -5.84 6.57
C GLY A 19 -9.39 -5.52 7.57
N CYS A 20 -8.23 -6.18 7.47
CA CYS A 20 -7.03 -5.84 8.22
C CYS A 20 -5.78 -6.11 7.37
N CYS A 21 -4.67 -5.42 7.66
CA CYS A 21 -3.37 -5.79 7.07
C CYS A 21 -2.76 -7.01 7.76
N LEU A 22 -1.77 -7.66 7.13
CA LEU A 22 -1.03 -8.80 7.71
C LEU A 22 -0.65 -8.63 9.20
N CYS A 23 -0.12 -7.46 9.59
CA CYS A 23 0.31 -7.18 10.96
C CYS A 23 -0.83 -6.75 11.92
N THR A 24 -2.08 -6.69 11.45
CA THR A 24 -3.26 -6.14 12.14
C THR A 24 -3.12 -4.69 12.63
N LEU A 25 -2.11 -3.95 12.15
CA LEU A 25 -1.89 -2.54 12.51
C LEU A 25 -2.94 -1.60 11.91
N TYR A 26 -3.42 -1.92 10.71
CA TYR A 26 -4.51 -1.20 10.03
C TYR A 26 -5.71 -2.14 9.93
N VAL A 27 -6.89 -1.62 10.23
CA VAL A 27 -8.17 -2.32 10.19
C VAL A 27 -9.26 -1.40 9.66
N ASP A 28 -10.28 -1.97 9.01
CA ASP A 28 -11.48 -1.25 8.59
C ASP A 28 -12.62 -1.36 9.64
N ASP A 29 -13.69 -0.59 9.43
CA ASP A 29 -14.82 -0.54 10.35
C ASP A 29 -15.61 -1.86 10.40
N ASP A 30 -15.62 -2.63 9.32
CA ASP A 30 -16.32 -3.92 9.27
C ASP A 30 -15.56 -5.00 10.04
N TRP A 31 -14.23 -4.96 10.04
CA TRP A 31 -13.38 -5.76 10.92
C TRP A 31 -13.59 -5.36 12.38
N ILE A 32 -13.53 -4.06 12.72
CA ILE A 32 -13.77 -3.56 14.08
C ILE A 32 -15.15 -3.98 14.61
N SER A 33 -16.17 -3.92 13.75
CA SER A 33 -17.54 -4.30 14.10
C SER A 33 -17.82 -5.81 14.01
N SER A 34 -16.78 -6.64 13.83
CA SER A 34 -16.89 -8.11 13.74
C SER A 34 -17.81 -8.60 12.61
N LYS A 35 -17.98 -7.80 11.55
CA LYS A 35 -18.67 -8.21 10.32
C LYS A 35 -17.75 -8.94 9.35
N LYS A 36 -16.43 -8.72 9.45
CA LYS A 36 -15.39 -9.50 8.74
C LYS A 36 -14.73 -10.49 9.70
N SER A 37 -14.23 -11.60 9.15
CA SER A 37 -13.50 -12.61 9.93
C SER A 37 -12.18 -12.04 10.46
N HIS A 38 -11.77 -12.53 11.62
CA HIS A 38 -10.46 -12.21 12.23
C HIS A 38 -9.43 -13.32 11.97
N ASP A 39 -9.64 -14.11 10.91
CA ASP A 39 -8.69 -15.12 10.50
C ASP A 39 -7.35 -14.48 10.07
N PRO A 40 -6.23 -15.22 10.17
CA PRO A 40 -4.94 -14.72 9.71
C PRO A 40 -4.97 -14.34 8.23
N VAL A 41 -4.49 -13.14 7.93
CA VAL A 41 -4.27 -12.69 6.55
C VAL A 41 -3.14 -13.52 5.91
N PRO A 42 -3.32 -14.05 4.69
CA PRO A 42 -2.27 -14.74 3.98
C PRO A 42 -1.05 -13.85 3.72
N GLU A 43 0.15 -14.42 3.81
CA GLU A 43 1.37 -13.72 3.39
C GLU A 43 1.36 -13.51 1.87
N ARG A 44 1.29 -12.25 1.44
CA ARG A 44 1.27 -11.86 0.02
C ARG A 44 2.65 -11.57 -0.56
N ARG A 45 3.66 -11.39 0.30
CA ARG A 45 5.01 -11.09 -0.16
C ARG A 45 5.55 -12.28 -0.97
N PRO A 46 6.01 -12.07 -2.21
CA PRO A 46 6.63 -13.12 -3.00
C PRO A 46 7.80 -13.77 -2.27
N GLN A 47 7.86 -15.10 -2.28
CA GLN A 47 8.90 -15.87 -1.60
C GLN A 47 10.32 -15.45 -2.04
N GLU A 48 10.49 -15.10 -3.31
CA GLU A 48 11.75 -14.61 -3.86
C GLU A 48 12.30 -13.38 -3.14
N TYR A 49 11.45 -12.50 -2.61
CA TYR A 49 11.88 -11.30 -1.88
C TYR A 49 12.43 -11.62 -0.49
N TYR A 50 12.12 -12.79 0.09
CA TYR A 50 12.77 -13.25 1.32
C TYR A 50 14.17 -13.79 1.04
N GLU A 51 14.34 -14.48 -0.09
CA GLU A 51 15.60 -15.10 -0.47
C GLU A 51 16.62 -14.09 -0.99
N LYS A 52 16.15 -13.16 -1.85
CA LYS A 52 17.01 -12.24 -2.61
C LYS A 52 16.91 -10.81 -2.14
N GLY A 53 15.93 -10.49 -1.28
CA GLY A 53 15.56 -9.12 -0.96
C GLY A 53 14.75 -8.46 -2.07
N TYR A 54 14.12 -7.34 -1.74
CA TYR A 54 13.47 -6.48 -2.73
C TYR A 54 14.51 -5.87 -3.69
N PRO A 55 14.28 -5.86 -5.02
CA PRO A 55 15.25 -5.37 -5.99
C PRO A 55 15.66 -3.93 -5.71
N ALA A 56 16.96 -3.65 -5.79
CA ALA A 56 17.50 -2.32 -5.55
C ALA A 56 17.10 -1.35 -6.68
N ILE A 57 16.85 -0.08 -6.33
CA ILE A 57 16.43 0.98 -7.28
C ILE A 57 17.41 1.10 -8.46
N MET A 58 18.71 0.91 -8.22
CA MET A 58 19.77 1.03 -9.23
C MET A 58 19.88 -0.19 -10.16
N GLU A 59 19.37 -1.35 -9.75
CA GLU A 59 19.37 -2.58 -10.56
C GLU A 59 18.18 -2.63 -11.52
N GLN A 60 17.18 -1.76 -11.30
CA GLN A 60 16.08 -1.56 -12.23
C GLN A 60 16.57 -0.72 -13.42
N LYS A 61 17.06 -1.39 -14.48
CA LYS A 61 17.31 -0.79 -15.81
C LYS A 61 15.99 -0.30 -16.42
N GLY A 62 15.50 0.84 -15.97
CA GLY A 62 14.37 1.52 -16.59
C GLY A 62 14.82 2.30 -17.82
N ASP A 63 14.13 2.13 -18.94
CA ASP A 63 14.25 2.93 -20.18
C ASP A 63 13.64 4.35 -20.04
N GLY A 64 13.45 4.84 -18.82
CA GLY A 64 12.67 6.04 -18.56
C GLY A 64 11.17 5.80 -18.79
N GLY A 65 10.56 5.02 -17.91
CA GLY A 65 9.13 5.11 -17.60
C GLY A 65 8.16 4.61 -18.68
N LYS A 66 7.86 3.30 -18.66
CA LYS A 66 6.64 2.76 -19.29
C LYS A 66 5.71 2.01 -18.34
N GLU A 67 6.19 1.60 -17.16
CA GLU A 67 5.39 0.87 -16.16
C GLU A 67 5.67 1.38 -14.74
N MET A 68 5.73 2.70 -14.56
CA MET A 68 5.80 3.27 -13.20
C MET A 68 4.38 3.39 -12.64
N ALA A 69 4.11 2.73 -11.52
CA ALA A 69 2.86 2.88 -10.79
C ALA A 69 2.56 4.36 -10.54
N GLN A 70 1.29 4.76 -10.68
CA GLN A 70 0.88 6.15 -10.49
C GLN A 70 1.18 6.58 -9.06
N VAL A 71 1.79 7.75 -8.89
CA VAL A 71 2.04 8.31 -7.56
C VAL A 71 0.84 9.16 -7.17
N TYR A 72 0.28 8.91 -5.99
CA TYR A 72 -0.81 9.69 -5.42
C TYR A 72 -0.34 10.40 -4.15
N ARG A 73 -0.78 11.66 -4.01
CA ARG A 73 -0.53 12.51 -2.85
C ARG A 73 -1.82 12.80 -2.11
N CYS A 74 -1.83 12.61 -0.80
CA CYS A 74 -2.92 13.07 0.05
C CYS A 74 -2.91 14.60 0.15
N LYS A 75 -3.98 15.28 -0.28
CA LYS A 75 -4.12 16.75 -0.19
C LYS A 75 -4.28 17.27 1.25
N VAL A 76 -4.44 16.38 2.24
CA VAL A 76 -4.59 16.76 3.65
C VAL A 76 -3.25 16.75 4.38
N CYS A 77 -2.51 15.63 4.33
CA CYS A 77 -1.27 15.48 5.10
C CYS A 77 0.00 15.32 4.24
N GLY A 78 -0.13 15.26 2.91
CA GLY A 78 1.00 15.11 2.00
C GLY A 78 1.56 13.69 1.85
N TYR A 79 0.93 12.67 2.44
CA TYR A 79 1.34 11.26 2.27
C TYR A 79 1.40 10.89 0.78
N LEU A 80 2.49 10.23 0.38
CA LEU A 80 2.74 9.77 -0.98
C LEU A 80 2.70 8.25 -1.05
N CYS A 81 2.07 7.72 -2.08
CA CYS A 81 2.06 6.29 -2.37
C CYS A 81 2.09 6.03 -3.87
N ALA A 82 2.88 5.04 -4.30
CA ALA A 82 2.95 4.60 -5.69
C ALA A 82 2.11 3.32 -5.84
N ARG A 83 0.93 3.43 -6.45
CA ARG A 83 -0.05 2.34 -6.63
C ARG A 83 -0.88 2.56 -7.90
N GLU A 84 -1.68 1.57 -8.29
CA GLU A 84 -2.65 1.73 -9.38
C GLU A 84 -3.76 2.72 -8.99
N GLU A 85 -4.29 2.55 -7.78
CA GLU A 85 -5.35 3.38 -7.19
C GLU A 85 -4.94 3.91 -5.81
N PRO A 86 -5.43 5.10 -5.40
CA PRO A 86 -5.17 5.63 -4.07
C PRO A 86 -5.89 4.78 -3.01
N PRO A 87 -5.39 4.74 -1.77
CA PRO A 87 -6.06 4.01 -0.70
C PRO A 87 -7.41 4.64 -0.35
N ASP A 88 -8.37 3.81 0.07
CA ASP A 88 -9.70 4.25 0.52
C ASP A 88 -9.61 5.28 1.65
N LEU A 89 -8.69 5.05 2.58
CA LEU A 89 -8.37 5.96 3.67
C LEU A 89 -6.86 6.21 3.72
N CYS A 90 -6.47 7.48 3.86
CA CYS A 90 -5.09 7.85 4.08
C CYS A 90 -4.58 7.20 5.38
N PRO A 91 -3.47 6.45 5.36
CA PRO A 91 -2.96 5.76 6.55
C PRO A 91 -2.43 6.71 7.63
N ILE A 92 -2.20 7.98 7.27
CA ILE A 92 -1.65 8.98 8.17
C ILE A 92 -2.77 9.81 8.80
N CYS A 93 -3.70 10.32 7.97
CA CYS A 93 -4.72 11.28 8.43
C CYS A 93 -6.17 10.81 8.24
N ARG A 94 -6.39 9.60 7.73
CA ARG A 94 -7.71 9.00 7.44
C ARG A 94 -8.61 9.78 6.47
N ALA A 95 -8.05 10.70 5.69
CA ALA A 95 -8.79 11.34 4.61
C ALA A 95 -9.18 10.30 3.54
N LYS A 96 -10.39 10.40 3.00
CA LYS A 96 -10.90 9.49 1.96
C LYS A 96 -10.12 9.60 0.65
N SER A 97 -10.18 8.56 -0.19
CA SER A 97 -9.54 8.49 -1.52
C SER A 97 -9.78 9.73 -2.40
N GLU A 98 -10.97 10.36 -2.34
CA GLU A 98 -11.29 11.62 -3.05
C GLU A 98 -10.38 12.81 -2.70
N ARG A 99 -9.70 12.74 -1.55
CA ARG A 99 -8.74 13.74 -1.08
C ARG A 99 -7.32 13.46 -1.59
N PHE A 100 -7.10 12.43 -2.40
CA PHE A 100 -5.85 12.21 -3.11
C PHE A 100 -5.86 12.91 -4.47
N GLU A 101 -4.66 13.20 -4.95
CA GLU A 101 -4.40 13.71 -6.30
C GLU A 101 -3.23 12.96 -6.91
N ARG A 102 -3.20 12.83 -8.24
CA ARG A 102 -2.00 12.33 -8.92
C ARG A 102 -0.86 13.32 -8.70
N PHE A 103 0.30 12.79 -8.37
CA PHE A 103 1.50 13.54 -8.09
C PHE A 103 2.51 13.34 -9.21
N GLU A 104 2.88 14.44 -9.85
CA GLU A 104 3.90 14.48 -10.89
C GLU A 104 5.12 15.22 -10.34
N LEU A 105 6.31 14.62 -10.47
CA LEU A 105 7.56 15.29 -10.20
C LEU A 105 7.83 16.26 -11.36
N LYS A 106 7.88 17.56 -11.05
CA LYS A 106 8.32 18.61 -11.97
C LYS A 106 9.84 18.75 -11.94
#